data_AF-A0A920NPZ3-F1
#
_entry.id   AF-A0A920NPZ3-F1
#
_cell.length_a   1.000
_cell.length_b   1.000
_cell.length_c   1.000
_cell.angle_alpha   90.00
_cell.angle_beta   90.00
_cell.angle_gamma   90.00
#
_symmetry.space_group_name_H-M   'P 1'
#
loop_
_entity.id
_entity.type
_entity.pdbx_description
1 polymer ?
#
loop_
_entity_poly.entity_id
_entity_poly.type
_entity_poly.pdbx_seq_one_letter_code
_entity_poly.pdbx_strand_id
1 'polypeptide(L)'
;MALPLIGEGLVHFQDRIMPAMLAMKEVGLEPLVLGPKEGISLINGTQVSTAIGIKACLEAESLLKIADLVGAISVEALLSSRSVFKSSNL
;
A
#
# COMPACT_ATOMS: atom_id res chain seq x y z
N MET A 1 -10.89 -7.84 -6.48
CA MET A 1 -10.68 -8.60 -5.23
C MET A 1 -11.86 -9.52 -4.91
N ALA A 2 -13.12 -9.10 -5.06
CA ALA A 2 -14.27 -9.90 -4.63
C ALA A 2 -14.51 -11.18 -5.47
N LEU A 3 -14.25 -11.18 -6.78
CA LEU A 3 -14.52 -12.32 -7.68
C LEU A 3 -13.86 -13.64 -7.21
N PRO A 4 -12.56 -13.68 -6.86
CA PRO A 4 -11.95 -14.90 -6.34
C PRO A 4 -12.65 -15.52 -5.14
N LEU A 5 -13.27 -14.72 -4.26
CA LEU A 5 -13.94 -15.23 -3.06
C LEU A 5 -15.13 -16.12 -3.38
N ILE A 6 -15.76 -15.93 -4.55
CA ILE A 6 -16.87 -16.74 -5.05
C ILE A 6 -16.41 -17.74 -6.13
N GLY A 7 -15.10 -18.00 -6.22
CA GLY A 7 -14.53 -18.97 -7.16
C GLY A 7 -14.33 -18.45 -8.59
N GLU A 8 -14.55 -17.14 -8.81
CA GLU A 8 -14.51 -16.52 -10.14
C GLU A 8 -13.22 -15.71 -10.38
N GLY A 9 -12.90 -15.46 -11.65
CA GLY A 9 -11.75 -14.64 -12.03
C GLY A 9 -10.39 -15.29 -11.77
N LEU A 10 -9.37 -14.45 -11.65
CA LEU A 10 -7.97 -14.87 -11.58
C LEU A 10 -7.35 -14.51 -10.23
N VAL A 11 -6.42 -15.34 -9.78
CA VAL A 11 -5.60 -15.13 -8.58
C VAL A 11 -4.13 -15.34 -8.89
N HIS A 12 -3.27 -14.68 -8.13
CA HIS A 12 -1.87 -15.05 -8.02
C HIS A 12 -1.74 -16.14 -6.96
N PHE A 13 -1.31 -17.33 -7.35
CA PHE A 13 -1.09 -18.47 -6.47
C PHE A 13 0.19 -19.20 -6.89
N GLN A 14 1.11 -19.42 -5.94
CA GLN A 14 2.42 -20.06 -6.20
C GLN A 14 3.13 -19.48 -7.44
N ASP A 15 3.32 -18.16 -7.45
CA ASP A 15 4.00 -17.39 -8.52
C ASP A 15 3.37 -17.50 -9.92
N ARG A 16 2.12 -17.98 -10.02
CA ARG A 16 1.38 -18.10 -11.27
C ARG A 16 0.03 -17.39 -11.19
N ILE A 17 -0.42 -16.85 -12.31
CA ILE A 17 -1.79 -16.35 -12.46
C ILE A 17 -2.65 -17.49 -12.95
N MET A 18 -3.71 -17.83 -12.23
CA MET A 18 -4.60 -18.93 -12.58
C MET A 18 -6.04 -18.69 -12.13
N PRO A 19 -7.02 -19.45 -12.65
CA PRO A 19 -8.40 -19.38 -12.21
C PRO A 19 -8.56 -19.61 -10.70
N ALA A 20 -9.34 -18.77 -10.03
CA ALA A 20 -9.56 -18.83 -8.59
C ALA A 20 -10.08 -20.21 -8.14
N MET A 21 -11.04 -20.78 -8.87
CA MET A 21 -11.57 -22.11 -8.61
C MET A 21 -10.50 -23.22 -8.59
N LEU A 22 -9.50 -23.15 -9.48
CA LEU A 22 -8.43 -24.15 -9.51
C LEU A 22 -7.50 -23.99 -8.31
N ALA A 23 -7.11 -22.76 -7.99
CA ALA A 23 -6.29 -22.47 -6.82
C ALA A 23 -6.99 -22.90 -5.51
N MET A 24 -8.30 -22.65 -5.39
CA MET A 24 -9.10 -23.09 -4.24
C MET A 24 -9.12 -24.61 -4.08
N LYS A 25 -9.29 -25.36 -5.17
CA LYS A 25 -9.21 -26.84 -5.15
C LYS A 25 -7.84 -27.34 -4.71
N GLU A 26 -6.76 -26.69 -5.11
CA GLU A 26 -5.39 -27.08 -4.70
C GLU A 26 -5.17 -26.96 -3.18
N VAL A 27 -5.88 -26.05 -2.52
CA VAL A 27 -5.78 -25.84 -1.06
C VAL A 27 -6.99 -26.35 -0.27
N GLY A 28 -7.92 -27.06 -0.92
CA GLY A 28 -9.11 -27.62 -0.28
C GLY A 28 -10.12 -26.58 0.24
N LEU A 29 -10.20 -25.41 -0.41
CA LEU A 29 -11.18 -24.38 -0.10
C LEU A 29 -12.38 -24.45 -1.06
N GLU A 30 -13.55 -24.09 -0.55
CA GLU A 30 -14.78 -23.95 -1.32
C GLU A 30 -15.11 -22.45 -1.53
N PRO A 31 -15.74 -22.09 -2.67
CA PRO A 31 -16.24 -20.73 -2.90
C PRO A 31 -17.24 -20.27 -1.83
N LEU A 32 -17.21 -18.99 -1.49
CA LEU A 32 -18.22 -18.38 -0.64
C LEU A 32 -19.55 -18.22 -1.40
N VAL A 33 -20.66 -18.48 -0.70
CA VAL A 33 -22.01 -18.12 -1.17
C VAL A 33 -22.40 -16.82 -0.48
N LEU A 34 -22.47 -15.73 -1.26
CA LEU A 34 -22.78 -14.41 -0.70
C LEU A 34 -24.27 -14.28 -0.35
N GLY A 35 -24.52 -13.78 0.85
CA GLY A 35 -25.85 -13.37 1.30
C GLY A 35 -26.29 -12.02 0.73
N PRO A 36 -27.53 -11.59 1.01
CA PRO A 36 -28.02 -10.28 0.61
C PRO A 36 -27.11 -9.15 1.11
N LYS A 37 -26.75 -8.23 0.20
CA LYS A 37 -25.88 -7.05 0.41
C LYS A 37 -24.39 -7.33 0.65
N GLU A 38 -23.94 -8.57 0.82
CA GLU A 38 -22.52 -8.85 1.05
C GLU A 38 -21.65 -8.49 -0.17
N GLY A 39 -22.14 -8.73 -1.38
CA GLY A 39 -21.42 -8.36 -2.61
C GLY A 39 -21.11 -6.87 -2.72
N ILE A 40 -22.09 -6.00 -2.42
CA ILE A 40 -21.87 -4.55 -2.44
C ILE A 40 -20.94 -4.13 -1.29
N SER A 41 -21.07 -4.74 -0.11
CA SER A 41 -20.17 -4.48 1.02
C SER A 41 -18.71 -4.82 0.72
N LEU A 42 -18.44 -5.87 -0.07
CA LEU A 42 -17.08 -6.25 -0.46
C LEU A 42 -16.39 -5.26 -1.40
N ILE A 43 -17.16 -4.51 -2.20
CA ILE A 43 -16.61 -3.62 -3.24
C ILE A 43 -16.78 -2.14 -2.91
N ASN A 44 -17.75 -1.79 -2.08
CA ASN A 44 -18.11 -0.40 -1.79
C ASN A 44 -17.32 0.13 -0.59
N GLY A 45 -16.07 0.47 -0.85
CA GLY A 45 -15.20 1.13 0.11
C GLY A 45 -13.98 1.75 -0.56
N THR A 46 -13.16 2.41 0.25
CA THR A 46 -11.93 3.07 -0.20
C THR A 46 -10.69 2.24 0.11
N GLN A 47 -10.82 0.93 0.34
CA GLN A 47 -9.72 0.10 0.87
C GLN A 47 -8.48 0.16 -0.04
N VAL A 48 -8.68 0.13 -1.37
CA VAL A 48 -7.57 0.20 -2.34
C VAL A 48 -6.87 1.56 -2.31
N SER A 49 -7.62 2.66 -2.40
CA SER A 49 -7.03 4.00 -2.34
C SER A 49 -6.41 4.30 -0.98
N THR A 50 -7.00 3.78 0.11
CA THR A 50 -6.47 3.88 1.47
C THR A 50 -5.14 3.13 1.59
N ALA A 51 -5.04 1.90 1.08
CA ALA A 51 -3.81 1.12 1.09
C ALA A 51 -2.69 1.82 0.29
N ILE A 52 -3.02 2.38 -0.89
CA ILE A 52 -2.09 3.18 -1.69
C ILE A 52 -1.63 4.41 -0.90
N GLY A 53 -2.55 5.14 -0.26
CA GLY A 53 -2.24 6.31 0.56
C GLY A 53 -1.33 5.98 1.73
N ILE A 54 -1.61 4.90 2.46
CA ILE A 54 -0.76 4.44 3.57
C ILE A 54 0.64 4.11 3.06
N LYS A 55 0.77 3.35 1.97
CA LYS A 55 2.08 3.05 1.37
C LYS A 55 2.83 4.33 0.99
N ALA A 56 2.16 5.28 0.35
CA ALA A 56 2.75 6.55 -0.04
C ALA A 56 3.22 7.36 1.18
N CYS A 57 2.45 7.40 2.28
CA CYS A 57 2.87 8.07 3.51
C CYS A 57 4.14 7.44 4.11
N LEU A 58 4.20 6.12 4.20
CA LEU A 58 5.37 5.41 4.74
C LEU A 58 6.63 5.64 3.88
N GLU A 59 6.47 5.64 2.56
CA GLU A 59 7.56 5.97 1.64
C GLU A 59 7.98 7.44 1.77
N ALA A 60 7.01 8.36 1.88
CA ALA A 60 7.27 9.78 2.07
C ALA A 60 8.02 10.07 3.38
N GLU A 61 7.71 9.40 4.49
CA GLU A 61 8.46 9.53 5.74
C GLU A 61 9.94 9.17 5.58
N SER A 62 10.23 8.12 4.80
CA SER A 62 11.60 7.73 4.49
C SER A 62 12.29 8.75 3.59
N LEU A 63 11.57 9.26 2.57
CA LEU A 63 12.07 10.28 1.66
C LEU A 63 12.36 11.61 2.37
N LEU A 64 11.54 12.02 3.34
CA LEU A 64 11.76 13.24 4.11
C LEU A 64 13.06 13.18 4.90
N LYS A 65 13.34 12.05 5.56
CA LYS A 65 14.62 11.85 6.27
C LYS A 65 15.82 11.93 5.33
N ILE A 66 15.70 11.36 4.14
CA ILE A 66 16.76 11.43 3.12
C ILE A 66 16.90 12.86 2.61
N ALA A 67 15.80 13.58 2.40
CA ALA A 67 15.82 14.97 1.97
C ALA A 67 16.53 15.86 3.01
N ASP A 68 16.29 15.66 4.30
CA ASP A 68 17.00 16.36 5.37
C ASP A 68 18.51 16.08 5.34
N LEU A 69 18.92 14.82 5.15
CA LEU A 69 20.33 14.45 5.03
C LEU A 69 21.00 15.08 3.81
N VAL A 70 20.35 15.01 2.64
CA VAL A 70 20.84 15.62 1.40
C VAL A 70 20.91 17.14 1.54
N GLY A 71 19.92 17.75 2.19
CA GLY A 71 19.91 19.17 2.52
C GLY A 71 21.08 19.56 3.40
N ALA A 72 21.35 18.80 4.47
CA ALA A 72 22.48 19.03 5.36
C ALA A 72 23.82 18.93 4.63
N ILE A 73 24.03 17.89 3.82
CA ILE A 73 25.24 17.73 3.00
C ILE A 73 25.40 18.91 2.03
N SER A 74 24.31 19.36 1.42
CA SER A 74 24.34 20.51 0.49
C SER A 74 24.75 21.81 1.19
N VAL A 75 24.29 22.03 2.42
CA VAL A 75 24.70 23.18 3.26
C VAL A 75 26.20 23.14 3.55
N GLU A 76 26.74 21.97 3.91
CA GLU A 76 28.17 21.79 4.14
C GLU A 76 28.99 22.04 2.86
N ALA A 77 28.59 21.45 1.74
CA ALA A 77 29.29 21.57 0.46
C ALA A 77 29.35 23.02 -0.05
N LEU A 78 28.32 23.82 0.23
CA LEU A 78 28.23 25.23 -0.18
C LEU A 78 28.74 26.21 0.88
N LEU A 79 29.28 25.72 2.01
CA LEU A 79 29.71 26.55 3.16
C LEU A 79 28.62 27.53 3.64
N SER A 80 27.36 27.10 3.56
CA SER A 80 26.20 27.96 3.84
C SER A 80 26.02 28.21 5.35
N SER A 81 25.38 29.33 5.69
CA SER A 81 25.12 29.68 7.10
C SER A 81 24.12 28.73 7.74
N ARG A 82 24.45 28.24 8.95
CA ARG A 82 23.57 27.39 9.76
C ARG A 82 22.58 28.19 10.62
N SER A 83 22.67 29.53 10.62
CA SER A 83 21.82 30.40 11.45
C SER A 83 20.33 30.25 11.17
N VAL A 84 19.96 29.88 9.93
CA VAL A 84 18.57 29.71 9.48
C VAL A 84 17.86 28.52 10.13
N PHE A 85 18.60 27.56 10.69
CA PHE A 85 18.05 26.37 11.34
C PHE A 85 17.95 26.51 12.87
N LYS A 86 18.33 27.67 13.43
CA LYS A 86 18.18 27.91 14.88
C LYS A 86 16.70 28.03 15.21
N SER A 87 16.25 27.25 16.20
CA SER A 87 14.90 27.40 16.76
C SER A 87 14.73 28.79 17.36
N SER A 88 13.60 29.44 17.06
CA SER A 88 13.19 30.67 17.73
C SER A 88 12.62 30.32 19.10
N ASN A 89 13.27 30.75 20.18
CA ASN A 89 12.67 30.75 21.52
C ASN A 89 11.55 31.80 21.54
N LEU A 90 10.33 31.38 21.18
CA LEU A 90 9.07 32.02 21.53
C LEU A 90 8.33 31.10 22.49
#